data_AF-O74861-F1
#
_entry.id   AF-O74861-F1
#
_cell.length_a   1.000
_cell.length_b   1.000
_cell.length_c   1.000
_cell.angle_alpha   90.00
_cell.angle_beta   90.00
_cell.angle_gamma   90.00
#
_symmetry.space_group_name_H-M   'P 1'
#
loop_
_entity.id
_entity.type
_entity.pdbx_description
1 polymer ?
#
loop_
_entity_poly.entity_id
_entity_poly.type
_entity_poly.pdbx_seq_one_letter_code
_entity_poly.pdbx_strand_id
1 'polypeptide(L)'
;MSNSAPARQYLNEKVTPVLLEGMKILARDRPENPLQFLGQFLLDANANQQKQKEIVNQPEPQQETPKADADMSTPTMAEQVQTSFSNPASTPLTQTSSPSSNPGKNSAS
;
A
#
# COMPACT_ATOMS: atom_id res chain seq x y z
N MET A 1 -0.32 -18.10 -40.04
CA MET A 1 -0.75 -17.31 -38.86
C MET A 1 -0.42 -18.10 -37.61
N SER A 2 0.28 -17.53 -36.63
CA SER A 2 0.58 -18.21 -35.36
C SER A 2 -0.67 -18.23 -34.48
N ASN A 3 -1.44 -19.32 -34.56
CA ASN A 3 -2.56 -19.59 -33.67
C ASN A 3 -2.02 -19.87 -32.26
N SER A 4 -1.65 -18.82 -31.52
CA SER A 4 -1.55 -18.93 -30.07
C SER A 4 -2.90 -19.43 -29.58
N ALA A 5 -2.92 -20.64 -29.02
CA ALA A 5 -4.15 -21.28 -28.60
C ALA A 5 -4.88 -20.36 -27.60
N PRO A 6 -6.19 -20.09 -27.76
CA PRO A 6 -6.96 -19.25 -26.83
C PRO A 6 -6.75 -19.63 -25.35
N ALA A 7 -6.57 -20.92 -25.09
CA ALA A 7 -6.23 -21.45 -23.77
C ALA A 7 -4.89 -20.89 -23.22
N ARG A 8 -3.83 -20.85 -24.02
CA ARG A 8 -2.52 -20.32 -23.58
C ARG A 8 -2.61 -18.83 -23.25
N GLN A 9 -3.34 -18.07 -24.06
CA GLN A 9 -3.56 -16.64 -23.79
C GLN A 9 -4.31 -16.45 -22.48
N TYR A 10 -5.42 -17.18 -22.29
CA TYR A 10 -6.19 -17.11 -21.05
C TYR A 10 -5.33 -17.43 -19.82
N LEU A 11 -4.54 -18.49 -19.87
CA LEU A 11 -3.66 -18.87 -18.76
C LEU A 11 -2.58 -17.80 -18.51
N ASN A 12 -1.93 -17.32 -19.57
CA ASN A 12 -0.90 -16.29 -19.48
C ASN A 12 -1.40 -14.97 -18.92
N GLU A 13 -2.65 -14.61 -19.21
CA GLU A 13 -3.27 -13.39 -18.69
C GLU A 13 -3.73 -13.54 -17.25
N LYS A 14 -4.33 -14.67 -16.88
CA LYS A 14 -5.03 -14.81 -15.60
C LYS A 14 -4.16 -15.38 -14.47
N VAL A 15 -3.37 -16.42 -14.75
CA VAL A 15 -2.78 -17.25 -13.68
C VAL A 15 -1.27 -17.47 -13.82
N THR A 16 -0.72 -17.52 -15.03
CA THR A 16 0.71 -17.82 -15.22
C THR A 16 1.64 -16.87 -14.46
N PRO A 17 1.45 -15.53 -14.45
CA PRO A 17 2.37 -14.63 -13.76
C PRO A 17 2.46 -14.89 -12.26
N VAL A 18 1.30 -15.09 -11.60
CA VAL A 18 1.23 -15.36 -10.16
C VAL A 18 1.73 -16.77 -9.83
N LEU A 19 1.44 -17.76 -10.67
CA LEU A 19 1.95 -19.12 -10.51
C LEU A 19 3.48 -19.14 -10.57
N LEU A 20 4.09 -18.48 -11.55
CA LEU A 20 5.53 -18.39 -11.67
C LEU A 20 6.17 -17.72 -10.45
N GLU A 21 5.54 -16.67 -9.93
CA GLU A 21 6.04 -15.99 -8.73
C GLU A 21 6.00 -16.90 -7.50
N GLY A 22 4.87 -17.57 -7.26
CA GLY A 22 4.75 -18.54 -6.16
C GLY A 22 5.76 -19.68 -6.27
N MET A 23 6.01 -20.17 -7.49
CA MET A 23 6.99 -21.22 -7.75
C MET A 23 8.43 -20.79 -7.46
N LYS A 24 8.81 -19.53 -7.70
CA LYS A 24 10.14 -19.03 -7.34
C LYS A 24 10.38 -19.09 -5.84
N ILE A 25 9.40 -18.63 -5.05
CA ILE A 25 9.48 -18.63 -3.59
C ILE A 25 9.47 -20.07 -3.06
N LEU A 26 8.61 -20.93 -3.60
CA LEU A 26 8.55 -22.35 -3.27
C LEU A 26 9.90 -23.05 -3.53
N ALA A 27 10.56 -22.76 -4.66
CA ALA A 27 11.86 -23.34 -4.98
C ALA A 27 12.98 -22.88 -4.03
N ARG A 28 12.89 -21.64 -3.53
CA ARG A 28 13.81 -21.05 -2.56
C ARG A 28 13.62 -21.61 -1.16
N ASP A 29 12.39 -21.61 -0.65
CA ASP A 29 12.09 -21.87 0.76
C ASP A 29 11.85 -23.36 1.06
N ARG A 30 11.48 -24.15 0.03
CA ARG A 30 11.23 -25.60 0.13
C ARG A 30 10.43 -26.00 1.37
N PRO A 31 9.22 -25.44 1.55
CA PRO A 31 8.37 -25.78 2.69
C PRO A 31 8.01 -27.27 2.70
N GLU A 32 7.74 -27.85 3.88
CA GLU A 32 7.39 -29.27 4.03
C GLU A 32 6.16 -29.67 3.19
N ASN A 33 5.19 -28.76 3.07
CA ASN A 33 3.96 -28.95 2.30
C ASN A 33 3.89 -27.98 1.10
N PRO A 34 4.59 -28.27 -0.01
CA PRO A 34 4.73 -27.33 -1.14
C PRO A 34 3.40 -26.97 -1.80
N LEU A 35 2.47 -27.93 -1.91
CA LEU A 35 1.15 -27.68 -2.49
C LEU A 35 0.28 -26.79 -1.61
N GLN A 36 0.32 -26.98 -0.29
CA GLN A 36 -0.41 -26.13 0.66
C GLN A 36 0.14 -24.70 0.64
N PHE A 37 1.47 -24.56 0.65
CA PHE A 37 2.13 -23.26 0.54
C PHE A 37 1.72 -22.53 -0.74
N LEU A 38 1.80 -23.22 -1.89
CA LEU A 38 1.43 -22.62 -3.17
C LEU A 38 -0.06 -22.25 -3.22
N GLY A 39 -0.93 -23.11 -2.68
CA GLY A 39 -2.37 -22.83 -2.57
C GLY A 39 -2.64 -21.56 -1.75
N GLN A 40 -2.02 -21.42 -0.58
CA GLN A 40 -2.15 -20.23 0.25
C GLN A 40 -1.60 -18.98 -0.44
N PHE A 41 -0.43 -19.09 -1.08
CA PHE A 41 0.17 -17.99 -1.84
C PHE A 41 -0.78 -17.45 -2.91
N LEU A 42 -1.48 -18.32 -3.64
CA LEU A 42 -2.44 -17.91 -4.66
C LEU A 42 -3.66 -17.19 -4.06
N LEU A 43 -4.16 -17.63 -2.91
CA LEU A 43 -5.26 -16.97 -2.20
C LEU A 43 -4.86 -15.56 -1.72
N ASP A 44 -3.67 -15.44 -1.13
CA ASP A 44 -3.14 -14.16 -0.65
C ASP A 44 -2.91 -13.19 -1.82
N ALA A 45 -2.36 -13.69 -2.94
CA ALA A 45 -2.19 -12.90 -4.16
C ALA A 45 -3.53 -12.41 -4.72
N ASN A 46 -4.58 -13.25 -4.73
CA ASN A 46 -5.92 -12.84 -5.15
C ASN A 46 -6.50 -11.76 -4.24
N ALA A 47 -6.37 -11.89 -2.92
CA ALA A 47 -6.83 -10.87 -1.97
C ALA A 47 -6.10 -9.52 -2.18
N ASN A 48 -4.79 -9.57 -2.45
CA ASN A 48 -3.99 -8.37 -2.73
C ASN A 48 -4.38 -7.71 -4.07
N GLN A 49 -4.70 -8.50 -5.09
CA GLN A 49 -5.20 -7.98 -6.37
C GLN A 49 -6.57 -7.30 -6.23
N GLN A 50 -7.45 -7.82 -5.37
CA GLN A 50 -8.76 -7.21 -5.09
C GLN A 50 -8.59 -5.85 -4.39
N LYS A 51 -7.74 -5.77 -3.37
CA LYS A 51 -7.43 -4.50 -2.68
C LYS A 51 -6.88 -3.44 -3.63
N GLN A 52 -6.03 -3.83 -4.58
CA GLN A 52 -5.50 -2.89 -5.59
C GLN A 52 -6.60 -2.34 -6.51
N LYS A 53 -7.61 -3.14 -6.85
CA LYS A 53 -8.76 -2.67 -7.65
C LYS A 53 -9.62 -1.66 -6.90
N GLU A 54 -9.69 -1.74 -5.57
CA GLU A 54 -10.43 -0.77 -4.76
C GLU A 54 -9.72 0.59 -4.69
N ILE A 55 -8.38 0.64 -4.70
CA ILE A 55 -7.62 1.90 -4.63
C ILE A 55 -7.68 2.68 -5.97
N VAL A 56 -7.79 1.98 -7.10
CA VAL A 56 -7.78 2.59 -8.45
C VAL A 56 -9.13 3.16 -8.88
N ASN A 57 -10.21 2.89 -8.14
CA ASN A 57 -11.55 3.43 -8.44
C ASN A 57 -11.90 4.70 -7.64
N GLN A 58 -10.92 5.42 -7.10
CA GLN A 58 -11.16 6.78 -6.63
C GLN A 58 -11.23 7.73 -7.84
N PRO A 59 -12.33 8.49 -8.02
CA PRO A 59 -12.40 9.50 -9.06
C PRO A 59 -11.29 10.52 -8.82
N GLU A 60 -10.48 10.72 -9.85
CA GLU A 60 -9.50 11.79 -9.96
C GLU A 60 -10.14 13.08 -9.42
N PRO A 61 -9.53 13.79 -8.45
CA PRO A 61 -9.97 15.13 -8.14
C PRO A 61 -9.87 15.91 -9.44
N GLN A 62 -11.03 16.36 -9.93
CA GLN A 62 -11.14 17.23 -11.09
C GLN A 62 -10.18 18.39 -10.84
N GLN A 63 -9.02 18.35 -11.49
CA GLN A 63 -8.16 19.51 -11.60
C GLN A 63 -8.95 20.47 -12.48
N GLU A 64 -9.76 21.30 -11.82
CA GLU A 64 -10.23 22.56 -12.36
C GLU A 64 -9.00 23.27 -12.89
N THR A 65 -8.91 23.29 -14.22
CA THR A 65 -8.02 24.17 -14.94
C THR A 65 -8.36 25.59 -14.48
N PRO A 66 -7.45 26.31 -13.81
CA PRO A 66 -7.67 27.72 -13.60
C PRO A 66 -7.63 28.34 -15.00
N LYS A 67 -8.78 28.82 -15.48
CA LYS A 67 -8.91 29.65 -16.67
C LYS A 67 -8.10 30.93 -16.42
N ALA A 68 -6.84 30.90 -16.81
CA ALA A 68 -6.03 32.08 -16.98
C ALA A 68 -6.45 32.71 -18.30
N ASP A 69 -7.33 33.71 -18.25
CA ASP A 69 -7.38 34.78 -19.25
C ASP A 69 -8.12 36.00 -18.66
N ALA A 70 -7.30 36.86 -18.07
CA ALA A 70 -7.38 38.32 -18.09
C ALA A 70 -8.75 38.99 -17.86
N ASP A 71 -9.07 39.23 -16.58
CA ASP A 71 -9.82 40.45 -16.23
C ASP A 71 -8.82 41.53 -15.79
N MET A 72 -8.79 42.61 -16.56
CA MET A 72 -7.93 43.76 -16.40
C MET A 72 -8.65 44.78 -15.54
N SER A 73 -8.21 45.01 -14.30
CA SER A 73 -8.25 46.32 -13.62
C SER A 73 -7.59 46.24 -12.24
N THR A 74 -6.57 47.08 -12.05
CA THR A 74 -5.84 47.37 -10.81
C THR A 74 -6.75 48.06 -9.77
N PRO A 75 -6.44 48.09 -8.46
CA PRO A 75 -5.48 49.07 -7.88
C PRO A 75 -4.69 48.57 -6.63
N THR A 76 -3.39 48.86 -6.51
CA THR A 76 -2.80 49.94 -5.66
C THR A 76 -2.69 49.64 -4.15
N MET A 77 -1.48 49.20 -3.77
CA MET A 77 -0.54 49.72 -2.74
C MET A 77 -0.86 49.75 -1.22
N ALA A 78 0.18 49.39 -0.45
CA ALA A 78 0.38 49.35 1.02
C ALA A 78 0.09 47.97 1.64
N GLU A 79 0.93 47.33 2.45
CA GLU A 79 1.93 47.82 3.39
C GLU A 79 2.89 46.68 3.77
N GLN A 80 4.17 46.98 3.90
CA GLN A 80 5.21 46.05 4.36
C GLN A 80 5.18 45.95 5.89
N VAL A 81 5.12 44.74 6.46
CA VAL A 81 5.71 44.48 7.78
C VAL A 81 6.29 43.07 7.80
N GLN A 82 7.61 42.99 7.85
CA GLN A 82 8.38 41.78 8.09
C GLN A 82 8.65 41.71 9.60
N THR A 83 8.12 40.69 10.29
CA THR A 83 8.46 40.39 11.68
C THR A 83 8.84 38.91 11.83
N SER A 84 9.97 38.72 12.49
CA SER A 84 10.72 37.48 12.64
C SER A 84 10.40 36.84 13.99
N PHE A 85 10.08 35.55 14.06
CA PHE A 85 10.16 34.72 15.28
C PHE A 85 10.33 33.25 14.82
N SER A 86 11.53 32.67 14.78
CA SER A 86 12.30 32.05 15.87
C SER A 86 11.49 31.11 16.77
N ASN A 87 11.74 29.80 16.65
CA ASN A 87 11.48 28.78 17.68
C ASN A 87 12.51 27.64 17.53
N PRO A 88 13.43 27.46 18.50
CA PRO A 88 14.12 26.19 18.69
C PRO A 88 13.89 25.57 20.08
N ALA A 89 13.81 24.24 20.08
CA ALA A 89 14.15 23.29 21.15
C ALA A 89 13.35 23.25 22.48
N SER A 90 12.79 22.06 22.77
CA SER A 90 12.58 21.39 24.07
C SER A 90 11.75 20.13 23.76
N THR A 91 11.98 18.87 24.16
CA THR A 91 12.76 18.17 25.20
C THR A 91 12.52 16.66 24.96
N PRO A 92 13.46 15.72 25.21
CA PRO A 92 13.14 14.31 25.38
C PRO A 92 13.39 13.85 26.83
N LEU A 93 12.36 13.37 27.53
CA LEU A 93 12.37 12.55 28.75
C LEU A 93 10.95 11.95 28.83
N THR A 94 10.70 10.66 29.01
CA THR A 94 10.96 9.91 30.25
C THR A 94 10.75 8.42 29.94
N GLN A 95 11.70 7.57 30.35
CA GLN A 95 11.48 6.14 30.46
C GLN A 95 10.64 5.87 31.71
N THR A 96 9.58 5.06 31.61
CA THR A 96 8.95 4.44 32.78
C THR A 96 8.55 3.02 32.43
N SER A 97 9.14 2.11 33.20
CA SER A 97 9.04 0.67 33.17
C SER A 97 7.71 0.21 33.79
N SER A 98 7.10 -0.82 33.21
CA SER A 98 6.06 -1.62 33.86
C SER A 98 6.09 -3.04 33.30
N PRO A 99 6.57 -4.03 34.06
CA PRO A 99 6.16 -5.42 33.90
C PRO A 99 5.15 -5.74 35.00
N SER A 100 3.87 -5.85 34.66
CA SER A 100 2.82 -6.27 35.60
C SER A 100 2.28 -7.65 35.23
N SER A 101 2.76 -8.63 36.01
CA SER A 101 2.02 -9.75 36.61
C SER A 101 0.81 -10.34 35.87
N ASN A 102 0.92 -11.61 35.48
CA ASN A 102 -0.12 -12.59 35.83
C ASN A 102 0.43 -14.03 35.80
N PRO A 103 0.48 -14.75 36.94
CA PRO A 103 0.52 -16.20 36.95
C PRO A 103 -0.79 -16.76 37.50
N GLY A 104 -1.36 -17.76 36.83
CA GLY A 104 -2.19 -18.75 37.51
C GLY A 104 -3.47 -19.19 36.81
N LYS A 105 -3.71 -20.50 36.99
CA LYS A 105 -4.93 -21.28 36.74
C LYS A 105 -5.07 -21.68 35.26
N ASN A 106 -5.03 -22.96 34.87
CA ASN A 106 -5.88 -24.10 35.25
C ASN A 106 -5.09 -25.41 34.94
N SER A 107 -4.84 -26.36 35.84
CA SER A 107 -5.70 -27.47 36.27
C SER A 107 -6.46 -28.22 35.17
N ALA A 108 -6.30 -29.56 35.19
CA ALA A 108 -7.14 -30.64 34.66
C ALA A 108 -6.64 -31.37 33.39
N SER A 109 -5.82 -32.42 33.59
CA SER A 109 -6.18 -33.84 33.35
C SER A 109 -4.99 -34.76 33.60
#